data_AF-A0A2Z6IBN3-F1
#
_entry.id   AF-A0A2Z6IBN3-F1
#
_cell.length_a   1.000
_cell.length_b   1.000
_cell.length_c   1.000
_cell.angle_alpha   90.00
_cell.angle_beta   90.00
_cell.angle_gamma   90.00
#
_symmetry.space_group_name_H-M   'P 1'
#
loop_
_entity.id
_entity.type
_entity.pdbx_description
1 polymer ?
#
loop_
_entity_poly.entity_id
_entity_poly.type
_entity_poly.pdbx_seq_one_letter_code
_entity_poly.pdbx_strand_id
1 'polypeptide(L)'
;MSDTTKATPPREETARDTSKKRFKLPDIYIILGTFILVMAALTYVIPAGEYERQLVETAKGVQNLVVSGTYKEIEPHPAGWLEIITAIPYGFEKASGVIILTFLVGACMGLLKRCGIIDLGIQKLSGAVGGATTSSPPC
;
A
#
# COMPACT_ATOMS: atom_id res chain seq x y z
N MET A 1 28.64 12.10 -57.75
CA MET A 1 28.78 11.62 -56.38
C MET A 1 27.37 11.58 -55.80
N SER A 2 26.52 10.60 -56.14
CA SER A 2 26.77 9.16 -56.01
C SER A 2 27.44 8.86 -54.67
N ASP A 3 26.64 8.54 -53.65
CA ASP A 3 26.63 7.16 -53.16
C ASP A 3 25.38 6.89 -52.30
N THR A 4 24.46 6.21 -52.95
CA THR A 4 23.50 5.31 -52.35
C THR A 4 24.28 4.20 -51.64
N THR A 5 24.12 4.02 -50.32
CA THR A 5 24.26 2.68 -49.72
C THR A 5 23.58 2.60 -48.36
N LYS A 6 22.47 1.86 -48.41
CA LYS A 6 21.88 1.02 -47.37
C LYS A 6 21.31 1.70 -46.12
N ALA A 7 20.07 2.13 -46.31
CA ALA A 7 18.97 1.61 -45.51
C ALA A 7 19.17 0.10 -45.26
N THR A 8 19.41 -0.26 -44.01
CA THR A 8 19.28 -1.64 -43.54
C THR A 8 17.84 -1.82 -43.08
N PRO A 9 17.01 -2.60 -43.77
CA PRO A 9 15.70 -2.96 -43.22
C PRO A 9 15.94 -3.85 -41.99
N PRO A 10 15.29 -3.58 -40.85
CA PRO A 10 15.27 -4.53 -39.75
C PRO A 10 14.63 -5.82 -40.28
N ARG A 11 15.36 -6.94 -40.13
CA ARG A 11 14.90 -8.26 -40.55
C ARG A 11 13.55 -8.54 -39.89
N GLU A 12 12.54 -8.78 -40.72
CA GLU A 12 11.33 -9.48 -40.31
C GLU A 12 11.72 -10.83 -39.71
N GLU A 13 11.65 -10.90 -38.38
CA GLU A 13 11.59 -12.17 -37.68
C GLU A 13 10.19 -12.72 -37.85
N THR A 14 10.06 -13.56 -38.87
CA THR A 14 8.86 -14.34 -39.15
C THR A 14 8.62 -15.35 -38.03
N ALA A 15 7.38 -15.32 -37.52
CA ALA A 15 6.65 -16.42 -36.91
C ALA A 15 7.24 -17.09 -35.65
N ARG A 16 6.58 -16.80 -34.53
CA ARG A 16 6.03 -17.84 -33.64
C ARG A 16 4.82 -17.31 -32.89
N ASP A 17 3.64 -17.60 -33.44
CA ASP A 17 2.42 -17.70 -32.63
C ASP A 17 2.64 -18.84 -31.63
N THR A 18 3.00 -18.47 -30.41
CA THR A 18 2.60 -19.26 -29.25
C THR A 18 1.58 -18.43 -28.52
N SER A 19 0.30 -18.75 -28.73
CA SER A 19 -0.80 -18.51 -27.81
C SER A 19 -0.44 -19.07 -26.43
N LYS A 20 0.40 -18.32 -25.72
CA LYS A 20 0.52 -18.39 -24.28
C LYS A 20 -0.42 -17.30 -23.82
N LYS A 21 -1.57 -17.68 -23.26
CA LYS A 21 -2.43 -16.76 -22.50
C LYS A 21 -1.48 -15.94 -21.63
N ARG A 22 -1.26 -14.68 -22.01
CA ARG A 22 -0.59 -13.73 -21.14
C ARG A 22 -1.56 -13.63 -19.98
N PHE A 23 -1.25 -14.34 -18.90
CA PHE A 23 -1.85 -14.11 -17.61
C PHE A 23 -1.57 -12.64 -17.34
N LYS A 24 -2.56 -11.80 -17.67
CA LYS A 24 -2.63 -10.45 -17.15
C LYS A 24 -2.62 -10.68 -15.65
N LEU A 25 -1.53 -10.28 -15.01
CA LEU A 25 -1.46 -10.23 -13.56
C LEU A 25 -2.79 -9.63 -13.12
N PRO A 26 -3.63 -10.39 -12.39
CA PRO A 26 -4.93 -9.90 -12.00
C PRO A 26 -4.67 -8.57 -11.32
N ASP A 27 -5.38 -7.54 -11.79
CA ASP A 27 -5.24 -6.20 -11.25
C ASP A 27 -5.32 -6.25 -9.70
N ILE A 28 -4.64 -5.35 -9.01
CA ILE A 28 -4.64 -5.33 -7.54
C ILE A 28 -6.06 -5.36 -6.97
N TYR A 29 -7.05 -4.80 -7.69
CA TYR A 29 -8.46 -4.89 -7.34
C TYR A 29 -9.01 -6.33 -7.33
N ILE A 30 -8.61 -7.17 -8.31
CA ILE A 30 -9.02 -8.58 -8.39
C ILE A 30 -8.37 -9.39 -7.25
N ILE A 31 -7.09 -9.14 -6.98
CA ILE A 31 -6.37 -9.79 -5.88
C ILE A 31 -7.04 -9.45 -4.54
N LEU A 32 -7.33 -8.17 -4.31
CA LEU A 32 -7.98 -7.70 -3.09
C LEU A 32 -9.40 -8.28 -2.95
N GLY A 33 -10.20 -8.27 -4.02
CA GLY A 33 -11.54 -8.84 -4.00
C GLY A 33 -11.56 -10.34 -3.69
N THR A 34 -10.62 -11.10 -4.26
CA THR A 34 -10.49 -12.54 -3.98
C THR A 34 -10.08 -12.79 -2.52
N PHE A 35 -9.16 -11.98 -1.99
CA PHE A 35 -8.74 -12.07 -0.59
C PHE A 35 -9.90 -11.82 0.39
N ILE A 36 -10.72 -10.79 0.14
CA ILE A 36 -11.90 -10.49 0.96
C ILE A 36 -12.90 -11.65 0.92
N LEU A 37 -13.13 -12.24 -0.26
CA LEU A 37 -14.06 -13.36 -0.41
C LEU A 37 -13.57 -14.62 0.33
N VAL A 38 -12.27 -14.89 0.30
CA VAL A 38 -11.65 -15.99 1.07
C VAL A 38 -11.76 -15.74 2.57
N MET A 39 -11.48 -14.51 3.04
CA MET A 39 -11.63 -14.17 4.46
C MET A 39 -13.08 -14.29 4.93
N ALA A 40 -14.05 -13.82 4.13
CA ALA A 40 -15.47 -13.95 4.46
C ALA A 40 -15.91 -15.42 4.58
N ALA A 41 -15.42 -16.29 3.69
CA ALA A 41 -15.66 -17.72 3.78
C ALA A 41 -15.01 -18.35 5.03
N LEU A 42 -13.82 -17.89 5.41
CA LEU A 42 -13.14 -18.33 6.64
C LEU A 42 -13.88 -17.89 7.91
N THR A 43 -14.51 -16.70 7.92
CA THR A 43 -15.34 -16.22 9.04
C THR A 43 -16.52 -17.15 9.35
N TYR A 44 -16.97 -17.96 8.38
CA TYR A 44 -18.01 -18.97 8.59
C TYR A 44 -17.51 -20.21 9.34
N VAL A 45 -16.20 -20.49 9.31
CA VAL A 45 -15.58 -21.65 9.96
C VAL A 45 -15.13 -21.30 11.38
N ILE A 46 -14.71 -20.05 11.62
CA ILE A 46 -14.18 -19.58 12.90
C ILE A 46 -15.14 -18.54 13.48
N PRO A 47 -16.03 -18.91 14.43
CA PRO A 47 -16.87 -17.95 15.13
C PRO A 47 -16.03 -16.99 15.97
N ALA A 48 -16.49 -15.74 16.07
CA ALA A 48 -15.86 -14.74 16.91
C ALA A 48 -16.12 -15.07 18.39
N GLY A 49 -15.06 -15.34 19.16
CA GLY A 49 -15.12 -15.46 20.62
C GLY A 49 -14.44 -14.26 21.28
N GLU A 50 -15.09 -13.62 22.25
CA GLU A 50 -14.46 -12.59 23.09
C GLU A 50 -14.22 -13.13 24.50
N TYR A 51 -13.07 -12.76 25.06
CA TYR A 51 -12.79 -12.93 26.48
C TYR A 51 -13.24 -11.65 27.21
N GLU A 52 -14.23 -11.78 28.09
CA GLU A 52 -14.75 -10.67 28.89
C GLU A 52 -13.64 -10.19 29.85
N ARG A 53 -13.11 -8.97 29.62
CA ARG A 53 -12.08 -8.36 30.47
C ARG A 53 -12.77 -7.64 31.62
N GLN A 54 -12.82 -8.25 32.81
CA GLN A 54 -13.32 -7.59 34.00
C GLN A 54 -12.18 -6.88 34.74
N LEU A 55 -12.43 -5.64 35.15
CA LEU A 55 -11.53 -4.86 36.00
C LEU A 55 -11.60 -5.42 37.42
N VAL A 56 -10.64 -6.25 37.81
CA VAL A 56 -10.56 -6.74 39.19
C VAL A 56 -9.61 -5.83 39.96
N GLU A 57 -10.14 -5.10 40.94
CA GLU A 57 -9.32 -4.35 41.89
C GLU A 57 -8.53 -5.32 42.76
N THR A 58 -7.23 -5.43 42.52
CA THR A 58 -6.29 -6.10 43.42
C THR A 58 -5.55 -5.05 44.24
N ALA A 59 -5.07 -5.44 45.43
CA ALA A 59 -4.38 -4.60 46.43
C ALA A 59 -3.13 -3.80 45.94
N LYS A 60 -2.79 -3.83 44.64
CA LYS A 60 -1.71 -3.06 44.00
C LYS A 60 -2.18 -2.16 42.85
N GLY A 61 -3.49 -1.92 42.71
CA GLY A 61 -4.08 -1.05 41.70
C GLY A 61 -4.97 -1.77 40.69
N VAL A 62 -5.70 -1.00 39.89
CA VAL A 62 -6.66 -1.48 38.88
C VAL A 62 -5.89 -2.17 37.75
N GLN A 63 -6.07 -3.48 37.60
CA GLN A 63 -5.42 -4.27 36.55
C GLN A 63 -6.51 -4.93 35.69
N ASN A 64 -6.37 -4.81 34.37
CA ASN A 64 -7.17 -5.54 33.39
C ASN A 64 -6.74 -7.02 33.40
N LEU A 65 -7.18 -7.78 34.40
CA LEU A 65 -6.95 -9.23 34.45
C LEU A 65 -8.07 -9.92 33.67
N VAL A 66 -7.69 -10.63 32.61
CA VAL A 66 -8.56 -11.58 31.93
C VAL A 66 -8.85 -12.71 32.91
N VAL A 67 -10.09 -12.81 33.40
CA VAL A 67 -10.49 -13.84 34.36
C VAL A 67 -10.53 -15.19 33.64
N SER A 68 -9.65 -16.11 34.04
CA SER A 68 -9.59 -17.48 33.51
C SER A 68 -10.93 -18.20 33.77
N GLY A 69 -11.70 -18.48 32.72
CA GLY A 69 -12.97 -19.22 32.79
C GLY A 69 -14.17 -18.52 32.15
N THR A 70 -14.08 -17.22 31.82
CA THR A 70 -15.19 -16.46 31.19
C THR A 70 -14.97 -16.31 29.68
N TYR A 71 -14.86 -17.44 28.98
CA TYR A 71 -15.05 -17.45 27.53
C TYR A 71 -16.56 -17.44 27.29
N LYS A 72 -17.12 -16.30 26.88
CA LYS A 72 -18.48 -16.25 26.33
C LYS A 72 -18.34 -16.35 24.82
N GLU A 73 -18.90 -17.41 24.24
CA GLU A 73 -19.19 -17.41 22.81
C GLU A 73 -20.19 -16.27 22.56
N ILE A 74 -19.76 -15.28 21.79
CA ILE A 74 -20.63 -14.22 21.31
C ILE A 74 -21.45 -14.81 20.16
N GLU A 75 -22.64 -14.25 19.91
CA GLU A 75 -23.38 -14.60 18.71
C GLU A 75 -22.49 -14.45 17.47
N PRO A 76 -22.30 -15.53 16.69
CA PRO A 76 -21.53 -15.44 15.47
C PRO A 76 -22.22 -14.44 14.55
N HIS A 77 -21.50 -13.37 14.19
CA HIS A 77 -21.90 -12.45 13.12
C HIS A 77 -21.15 -12.84 11.85
N PRO A 78 -21.56 -13.90 11.13
CA PRO A 78 -20.93 -14.24 9.87
C PRO A 78 -21.09 -13.07 8.92
N ALA A 79 -20.03 -12.75 8.18
CA ALA A 79 -20.09 -11.69 7.17
C ALA A 79 -21.16 -12.05 6.13
N GLY A 80 -22.31 -11.39 6.20
CA GLY A 80 -23.40 -11.56 5.26
C GLY A 80 -23.03 -11.05 3.86
N TRP A 81 -23.76 -11.50 2.83
CA TRP A 81 -23.52 -11.05 1.45
C TRP A 81 -23.56 -9.53 1.29
N LEU A 82 -24.46 -8.85 2.02
CA LEU A 82 -24.51 -7.38 2.05
C LEU A 82 -23.36 -6.76 2.84
N GLU A 83 -22.88 -7.43 3.89
CA GLU A 83 -21.73 -6.97 4.67
C GLU A 83 -20.43 -7.03 3.88
N ILE A 84 -20.27 -7.98 2.96
CA ILE A 84 -19.09 -8.04 2.09
C ILE A 84 -18.99 -6.79 1.21
N ILE A 85 -20.12 -6.27 0.74
CA ILE A 85 -20.17 -5.06 -0.09
C ILE A 85 -19.98 -3.80 0.78
N THR A 86 -20.59 -3.75 1.97
CA THR A 86 -20.45 -2.61 2.90
C THR A 86 -19.13 -2.62 3.69
N ALA A 87 -18.41 -3.74 3.73
CA ALA A 87 -17.10 -3.87 4.37
C ALA A 87 -16.04 -3.00 3.68
N ILE A 88 -16.17 -2.77 2.36
CA ILE A 88 -15.26 -1.89 1.63
C ILE A 88 -15.35 -0.45 2.18
N PRO A 89 -16.50 0.26 2.12
CA PRO A 89 -16.59 1.61 2.66
C PRO A 89 -16.31 1.69 4.16
N TYR A 90 -16.71 0.68 4.94
CA TYR A 90 -16.37 0.62 6.38
C TYR A 90 -14.86 0.48 6.63
N GLY A 91 -14.15 -0.27 5.78
CA GLY A 91 -12.69 -0.33 5.79
C GLY A 91 -12.03 1.01 5.50
N PHE A 92 -12.60 1.79 4.56
CA PHE A 92 -12.15 3.16 4.28
C PHE A 92 -12.34 4.09 5.47
N GLU A 93 -13.46 3.97 6.21
CA GLU A 93 -13.69 4.75 7.43
C GLU A 93 -12.63 4.46 8.50
N LYS A 94 -12.35 3.17 8.76
CA LYS A 94 -11.30 2.76 9.71
C LYS A 94 -9.89 3.20 9.30
N ALA A 95 -9.61 3.18 7.99
CA ALA A 95 -8.32 3.59 7.43
C ALA A 95 -8.22 5.10 7.18
N SER A 96 -9.32 5.86 7.39
CA SER A 96 -9.43 7.27 7.00
C SER A 96 -8.29 8.13 7.53
N GLY A 97 -7.86 7.92 8.78
CA GLY A 97 -6.74 8.64 9.37
C GLY A 97 -5.43 8.52 8.58
N VAL A 98 -5.09 7.31 8.12
CA VAL A 98 -3.87 7.07 7.32
C VAL A 98 -4.02 7.64 5.92
N ILE A 99 -5.21 7.50 5.31
CA ILE A 99 -5.52 8.01 3.98
C ILE A 99 -5.37 9.54 3.97
N ILE A 100 -6.02 10.23 4.91
CA ILE A 100 -5.99 11.70 5.03
C ILE A 100 -4.56 12.19 5.28
N LEU A 101 -3.81 11.54 6.17
CA LEU A 101 -2.41 11.89 6.43
C LEU A 101 -1.54 11.75 5.17
N THR A 102 -1.66 10.62 4.46
CA THR A 102 -0.87 10.35 3.26
C THR A 102 -1.21 11.33 2.15
N PHE A 103 -2.50 11.66 1.97
CA PHE A 103 -2.93 12.70 1.03
C PHE A 103 -2.38 14.08 1.42
N LEU A 104 -2.40 14.46 2.69
CA LEU A 104 -1.85 15.74 3.16
C LEU A 104 -0.34 15.85 2.88
N VAL A 105 0.42 14.80 3.18
CA VAL A 105 1.86 14.75 2.90
C VAL A 105 2.12 14.80 1.40
N GLY A 106 1.38 14.02 0.60
CA GLY A 106 1.47 14.03 -0.85
C GLY A 106 1.11 15.38 -1.46
N ALA A 107 0.06 16.03 -0.97
CA ALA A 107 -0.37 17.36 -1.41
C ALA A 107 0.68 18.43 -1.08
N CYS A 108 1.23 18.42 0.14
CA CYS A 108 2.31 19.32 0.54
C CYS A 108 3.56 19.12 -0.32
N MET A 109 3.97 17.88 -0.56
CA MET A 109 5.13 17.57 -1.40
C MET A 109 4.92 18.03 -2.85
N GLY A 110 3.70 17.86 -3.39
CA GLY A 110 3.32 18.38 -4.70
C GLY A 110 3.35 19.92 -4.77
N LEU A 111 2.89 20.59 -3.71
CA LEU A 111 2.92 22.05 -3.61
C LEU A 111 4.35 22.58 -3.51
N LEU A 112 5.19 21.99 -2.66
CA LEU A 112 6.61 22.33 -2.54
C LEU A 112 7.36 22.17 -3.87
N LYS A 113 7.00 21.15 -4.65
CA LYS A 113 7.57 20.93 -5.99
C LYS A 113 7.13 22.01 -6.98
N ARG A 114 5.85 22.42 -6.95
CA ARG A 114 5.35 23.54 -7.78
C ARG A 114 5.97 24.88 -7.38
N CYS A 115 6.24 25.11 -6.10
CA CYS A 115 6.94 26.30 -5.63
C CYS A 115 8.44 26.30 -5.99
N GLY A 116 8.99 25.20 -6.54
CA GLY A 116 10.40 25.08 -6.89
C GLY A 116 11.35 24.99 -5.69
N ILE A 117 10.84 25.02 -4.46
CA ILE A 117 11.63 25.06 -3.22
C ILE A 117 12.58 23.86 -3.13
N ILE A 118 12.14 22.69 -3.61
CA ILE A 118 12.94 21.47 -3.61
C ILE A 118 14.16 21.60 -4.51
N ASP A 119 14.01 22.16 -5.72
CA ASP A 119 15.10 22.30 -6.68
C ASP A 119 16.13 23.34 -6.21
N LEU A 120 15.66 24.50 -5.73
CA LEU A 120 16.53 25.50 -5.10
C LEU A 120 17.24 24.95 -3.85
N GLY A 121 16.53 24.18 -3.02
CA GLY A 121 17.09 23.54 -1.84
C GLY A 121 18.23 22.58 -2.17
N ILE A 122 18.06 21.74 -3.19
CA ILE A 122 19.08 20.79 -3.66
C ILE A 122 20.30 21.54 -4.20
N GLN A 123 20.11 22.58 -5.03
CA GLN A 123 21.22 23.36 -5.57
C GLN A 123 22.02 24.06 -4.46
N LYS A 124 21.34 24.62 -3.45
CA LYS A 124 21.99 25.27 -2.29
C LYS A 124 22.76 24.26 -1.43
N LEU A 125 22.20 23.09 -1.19
CA LEU A 125 22.86 22.03 -0.43
C LEU A 125 24.04 21.42 -1.19
N SER A 126 23.92 21.21 -2.50
CA SER A 126 25.01 20.72 -3.35
C SER A 126 26.16 21.73 -3.43
N GLY A 127 25.87 23.03 -3.45
CA GLY A 127 26.91 24.07 -3.39
C GLY A 127 27.59 24.13 -2.02
N ALA A 128 26.83 23.96 -0.93
CA ALA A 128 27.35 23.97 0.44
C ALA A 128 28.21 22.72 0.76
N VAL A 129 27.86 21.55 0.21
CA VAL A 129 28.60 20.29 0.40
C VAL A 129 29.72 20.13 -0.63
N GLY A 130 29.53 20.58 -1.88
CA GLY A 130 30.51 20.45 -2.97
C GLY A 130 31.65 21.48 -2.95
N GLY A 131 31.51 22.56 -2.17
CA GLY A 131 32.54 23.60 -2.03
C GLY A 131 33.83 23.16 -1.33
N ALA A 132 33.88 21.96 -0.74
CA ALA A 132 35.05 21.48 -0.01
C ALA A 132 36.01 20.58 -0.81
N THR A 133 35.66 20.11 -2.02
CA THR A 133 36.46 19.07 -2.72
C THR A 133 36.76 19.32 -4.19
N THR A 134 36.39 20.48 -4.76
CA THR A 134 36.70 20.79 -6.17
C THR A 134 37.41 22.13 -6.33
N SER A 135 38.59 22.28 -5.73
CA SER A 135 39.60 23.24 -6.19
C SER A 135 40.54 22.53 -7.17
N SER A 136 40.12 22.39 -8.43
CA SER A 136 41.07 22.14 -9.51
C SER A 136 41.03 23.34 -10.45
N PRO A 137 42.10 24.15 -10.51
CA PRO A 137 42.13 25.33 -11.36
C PRO A 137 42.20 24.89 -12.83
N PRO A 138 41.53 25.58 -13.76
CA PRO A 138 41.85 25.47 -15.17
C PRO A 138 43.24 26.10 -15.40
N CYS A 139 44.18 25.30 -15.90
CA CYS A 139 45.35 25.82 -16.64
C CYS A 139 44.93 26.16 -18.07
#